data_AF-A0A1C5T7E1-F1
#
_entry.id   AF-A0A1C5T7E1-F1
#
_cell.length_a   1.000
_cell.length_b   1.000
_cell.length_c   1.000
_cell.angle_alpha   90.00
_cell.angle_beta   90.00
_cell.angle_gamma   90.00
#
_symmetry.space_group_name_H-M   'P 1'
#
loop_
_entity.id
_entity.type
_entity.pdbx_description
1 polymer ?
#
loop_
_entity_poly.entity_id
_entity_poly.type
_entity_poly.pdbx_seq_one_letter_code
_entity_poly.pdbx_strand_id
1 'polypeptide(L)'
;MGALSFNEMEIDALGEMMNISLGASATAMSTLLGSTVHITTPKVKILTRDQFEFKKLEPAVGVEIAYVEGLEGSNIMMFSRNDVRIIVGTLLGEEVPDDKFELDEINRSAICEVMNQMMGASATALSEFLKFTVNISTPVSFEITDAESFKNKYFPETIPMVVISFTLEIEGKLKSEFLNIMPEKLAKRLLEPFEISLEEAAEVQTENKESGSKAAEETAEKVIEEAAEKEKTQPDPEPAPTPQPEPAPQPEPAPQPAPAPQPAPVPQPASTPQPVPTPQPAPTSQPVYSQIPAGISADMNPAILQLLNQMQQSQVQMMQLMQDMEKREQEGKKESREPALIRPANAPGLESSGSENGEESANQEMLMKVPLEISVEIGRTKKLVKDILEFTQGSLVVLDKMAGEQADLYVNGQCVARGDIVVVEDNFGIRITDIVTRDINPESP
;
A
#
# COMPACT_ATOMS: atom_id res chain seq x y z
N MET A 1 -4.81 -35.85 -6.70
CA MET A 1 -5.42 -34.74 -5.93
C MET A 1 -4.27 -34.05 -5.22
N GLY A 2 -3.73 -32.99 -5.83
CA GLY A 2 -2.63 -32.23 -5.23
C GLY A 2 -3.15 -31.49 -4.01
N ALA A 3 -2.41 -31.53 -2.91
CA ALA A 3 -2.69 -30.71 -1.74
C ALA A 3 -2.84 -29.26 -2.19
N LEU A 4 -3.91 -28.60 -1.76
CA LEU A 4 -4.02 -27.14 -1.84
C LEU A 4 -2.78 -26.60 -1.13
N SER A 5 -1.93 -25.88 -1.86
CA SER A 5 -0.64 -25.42 -1.34
C SER A 5 -0.74 -24.28 -0.34
N PHE A 6 -1.95 -23.74 -0.16
CA PHE A 6 -2.32 -22.74 0.82
C PHE A 6 -3.58 -23.20 1.56
N ASN A 7 -3.64 -22.91 2.85
CA ASN A 7 -4.81 -23.06 3.72
C ASN A 7 -5.66 -21.77 3.74
N GLU A 8 -6.86 -21.82 4.35
CA GLU A 8 -7.77 -20.67 4.40
C GLU A 8 -7.16 -19.45 5.10
N MET A 9 -6.39 -19.66 6.17
CA MET A 9 -5.72 -18.58 6.90
C MET A 9 -4.63 -17.91 6.06
N GLU A 10 -3.85 -18.68 5.30
CA GLU A 10 -2.85 -18.15 4.37
C GLU A 10 -3.51 -17.35 3.23
N ILE A 11 -4.65 -17.80 2.73
CA ILE A 11 -5.43 -17.11 1.70
C ILE A 11 -5.95 -15.76 2.22
N ASP A 12 -6.49 -15.74 3.45
CA ASP A 12 -6.98 -14.51 4.08
C ASP A 12 -5.82 -13.55 4.39
N ALA A 13 -4.72 -14.05 4.97
CA ALA A 13 -3.53 -13.24 5.27
C ALA A 13 -2.94 -12.62 4.00
N LEU A 14 -2.90 -13.36 2.89
CA LEU A 14 -2.43 -12.82 1.62
C LEU A 14 -3.36 -11.75 1.08
N GLY A 15 -4.68 -11.93 1.24
CA GLY A 15 -5.68 -10.92 0.92
C GLY A 15 -5.42 -9.63 1.70
N GLU A 16 -5.36 -9.71 3.02
CA GLU A 16 -5.13 -8.56 3.91
C GLU A 16 -3.82 -7.83 3.58
N MET A 17 -2.73 -8.58 3.42
CA MET A 17 -1.42 -8.00 3.11
C MET A 17 -1.45 -7.23 1.78
N MET A 18 -2.06 -7.82 0.75
CA MET A 18 -2.14 -7.17 -0.55
C MET A 18 -3.13 -6.00 -0.54
N ASN A 19 -4.18 -6.05 0.28
CA ASN A 19 -5.12 -4.94 0.46
C ASN A 19 -4.43 -3.74 1.14
N ILE A 20 -3.61 -3.98 2.17
CA ILE A 20 -2.81 -2.94 2.83
C ILE A 20 -1.83 -2.32 1.83
N SER A 21 -1.08 -3.17 1.11
CA SER A 21 -0.08 -2.72 0.15
C SER A 21 -0.69 -1.90 -0.99
N LEU A 22 -1.80 -2.37 -1.57
CA LEU A 22 -2.50 -1.65 -2.65
C LEU A 22 -3.36 -0.48 -2.14
N GLY A 23 -3.71 -0.44 -0.86
CA GLY A 23 -4.32 0.74 -0.24
C GLY A 23 -3.39 1.96 -0.29
N ALA A 24 -2.10 1.76 0.02
CA ALA A 24 -1.09 2.80 -0.15
C ALA A 24 -0.95 3.25 -1.61
N SER A 25 -1.02 2.28 -2.53
CA SER A 25 -1.03 2.53 -3.97
C SER A 25 -2.21 3.36 -4.47
N ALA A 26 -3.40 3.20 -3.89
CA ALA A 26 -4.58 3.98 -4.24
C ALA A 26 -4.37 5.48 -3.95
N THR A 27 -3.66 5.81 -2.87
CA THR A 27 -3.28 7.21 -2.54
C THR A 27 -2.33 7.81 -3.58
N ALA A 28 -1.33 7.04 -4.00
CA ALA A 28 -0.40 7.45 -5.06
C ALA A 28 -1.13 7.68 -6.39
N MET A 29 -2.00 6.74 -6.79
CA MET A 29 -2.85 6.91 -7.97
C MET A 29 -3.78 8.12 -7.86
N SER A 30 -4.35 8.38 -6.68
CA SER A 30 -5.25 9.53 -6.48
C SER A 30 -4.53 10.86 -6.73
N THR A 31 -3.30 10.97 -6.23
CA THR A 31 -2.46 12.15 -6.44
C THR A 31 -2.13 12.35 -7.91
N LEU A 32 -1.79 11.25 -8.60
CA LEU A 32 -1.36 11.29 -9.99
C LEU A 32 -2.53 11.55 -10.96
N LEU A 33 -3.70 10.97 -10.71
CA LEU A 33 -4.90 11.12 -11.54
C LEU A 33 -5.74 12.35 -11.15
N GLY A 34 -5.41 13.03 -10.05
CA GLY A 34 -6.17 14.17 -9.53
C GLY A 34 -7.63 13.84 -9.20
N SER A 35 -7.95 12.57 -8.94
CA SER A 35 -9.29 12.05 -8.65
C SER A 35 -9.19 11.06 -7.50
N THR A 36 -10.19 10.95 -6.62
CA THR A 36 -10.15 9.97 -5.53
C THR A 36 -10.18 8.55 -6.10
N VAL A 37 -9.21 7.72 -5.70
CA VAL A 37 -9.10 6.32 -6.08
C VAL A 37 -9.22 5.44 -4.85
N HIS A 38 -10.07 4.42 -4.94
CA HIS A 38 -10.22 3.37 -3.94
C HIS A 38 -9.92 2.01 -4.56
N ILE A 39 -9.13 1.20 -3.86
CA ILE A 39 -8.87 -0.19 -4.19
C ILE A 39 -9.39 -1.04 -3.04
N THR A 40 -10.26 -2.01 -3.32
CA THR A 40 -10.94 -2.78 -2.27
C THR A 40 -11.10 -4.27 -2.61
N THR A 41 -11.44 -5.04 -1.57
CA THR A 41 -11.83 -6.46 -1.52
C THR A 41 -10.98 -7.40 -2.38
N PRO A 42 -9.88 -7.94 -1.84
CA PRO A 42 -9.12 -9.00 -2.48
C PRO A 42 -9.91 -10.31 -2.48
N LYS A 43 -10.17 -10.89 -3.66
CA LYS A 43 -10.60 -12.29 -3.77
C LYS A 43 -9.44 -13.14 -4.25
N VAL A 44 -8.81 -13.85 -3.32
CA VAL A 44 -7.65 -14.70 -3.58
C VAL A 44 -8.12 -16.08 -4.06
N LYS A 45 -7.56 -16.57 -5.17
CA LYS A 45 -7.81 -17.90 -5.73
C LYS A 45 -6.50 -18.51 -6.21
N ILE A 46 -6.32 -19.80 -5.96
CA ILE A 46 -5.20 -20.57 -6.49
C ILE A 46 -5.71 -21.32 -7.71
N LEU A 47 -5.23 -20.94 -8.89
CA LEU A 47 -5.74 -21.42 -10.17
C LEU A 47 -4.62 -22.08 -10.98
N THR A 48 -4.92 -23.25 -11.52
CA THR A 48 -4.10 -23.86 -12.58
C THR A 48 -4.43 -23.24 -13.94
N ARG A 49 -3.58 -23.51 -14.93
CA ARG A 49 -3.73 -23.04 -16.31
C ARG A 49 -5.13 -23.28 -16.90
N ASP A 50 -5.71 -24.45 -16.66
CA ASP A 50 -7.01 -24.83 -17.20
C ASP A 50 -8.17 -24.14 -16.47
N GLN A 51 -7.97 -23.78 -15.20
CA GLN A 51 -8.99 -23.15 -14.36
C GLN A 51 -9.01 -21.61 -14.52
N PHE A 52 -7.92 -21.02 -14.98
CA PHE A 52 -7.83 -19.57 -15.15
C PHE A 52 -8.67 -19.09 -16.34
N GLU A 53 -9.58 -18.15 -16.12
CA GLU A 53 -10.34 -17.46 -17.18
C GLU A 53 -10.49 -15.98 -16.82
N PHE A 54 -10.46 -15.10 -17.82
CA PHE A 54 -10.58 -13.65 -17.63
C PHE A 54 -11.58 -13.00 -18.59
N LYS A 55 -12.64 -13.73 -18.98
CA LYS A 55 -13.67 -13.28 -19.95
C LYS A 55 -14.27 -11.90 -19.68
N LYS A 56 -14.31 -11.46 -18.41
CA LYS A 56 -14.82 -10.14 -18.02
C LYS A 56 -13.87 -8.99 -18.36
N LEU A 57 -12.59 -9.28 -18.55
CA LEU A 57 -11.53 -8.30 -18.82
C LEU A 57 -11.13 -8.27 -20.29
N GLU A 58 -11.69 -9.12 -21.14
CA GLU A 58 -11.39 -9.16 -22.56
C GLU A 58 -12.05 -7.98 -23.30
N PRO A 59 -11.31 -7.24 -24.16
CA PRO A 59 -9.86 -7.33 -24.41
C PRO A 59 -9.03 -6.78 -23.25
N ALA A 60 -7.95 -7.48 -22.89
CA ALA A 60 -7.17 -7.18 -21.68
C ALA A 60 -5.80 -6.56 -21.98
N VAL A 61 -5.29 -5.80 -21.02
CA VAL A 61 -3.93 -5.25 -21.00
C VAL A 61 -3.22 -5.79 -19.76
N GLY A 62 -2.05 -6.37 -19.97
CA GLY A 62 -1.18 -6.85 -18.90
C GLY A 62 -0.09 -5.83 -18.58
N VAL A 63 0.26 -5.73 -17.31
CA VAL A 63 1.42 -4.97 -16.82
C VAL A 63 2.25 -5.90 -15.96
N GLU A 64 3.46 -6.21 -16.40
CA GLU A 64 4.39 -7.10 -15.71
C GLU A 64 5.44 -6.31 -14.94
N ILE A 65 5.69 -6.72 -13.69
CA ILE A 65 6.63 -6.10 -12.78
C ILE A 65 7.45 -7.20 -12.12
N ALA A 66 8.78 -7.11 -12.20
CA ALA A 66 9.67 -8.02 -11.52
C ALA A 66 10.12 -7.43 -10.19
N TYR A 67 10.17 -8.26 -9.15
CA TYR A 67 10.87 -7.90 -7.92
C TYR A 67 12.36 -8.14 -8.11
N VAL A 68 13.17 -7.15 -7.74
CA VAL A 68 14.62 -7.14 -7.94
C VAL A 68 15.42 -7.19 -6.63
N GLU A 69 14.76 -6.95 -5.50
CA GLU A 69 15.35 -7.05 -4.15
C GLU A 69 14.28 -7.49 -3.14
N GLY A 70 14.67 -8.30 -2.16
CA GLY A 70 13.83 -8.79 -1.07
C GLY A 70 12.86 -9.92 -1.45
N LEU A 71 12.20 -9.77 -2.59
CA LEU A 71 11.28 -10.75 -3.18
C LEU A 71 11.82 -11.25 -4.52
N GLU A 72 11.44 -12.48 -4.89
CA GLU A 72 11.82 -13.09 -6.16
C GLU A 72 10.60 -13.45 -7.00
N GLY A 73 10.61 -13.04 -8.26
CA GLY A 73 9.59 -13.38 -9.25
C GLY A 73 8.96 -12.15 -9.88
N SER A 74 8.05 -12.41 -10.82
CA SER A 74 7.25 -11.39 -11.48
C SER A 74 5.82 -11.43 -10.99
N ASN A 75 5.23 -10.25 -10.84
CA ASN A 75 3.82 -10.04 -10.60
C ASN A 75 3.18 -9.42 -11.85
N ILE A 76 2.02 -9.93 -12.23
CA ILE A 76 1.33 -9.52 -13.46
C ILE A 76 -0.03 -8.95 -13.08
N MET A 77 -0.21 -7.67 -13.39
CA MET A 77 -1.49 -7.00 -13.26
C MET A 77 -2.25 -7.08 -14.58
N MET A 78 -3.53 -7.40 -14.54
CA MET A 78 -4.39 -7.52 -15.72
C MET A 78 -5.60 -6.62 -15.57
N PHE A 79 -5.75 -5.70 -16.52
CA PHE A 79 -6.84 -4.73 -16.61
C PHE A 79 -7.62 -4.95 -17.90
N SER A 80 -8.88 -4.50 -17.95
CA SER A 80 -9.54 -4.40 -19.24
C SER A 80 -8.96 -3.22 -20.04
N ARG A 81 -8.98 -3.31 -21.37
CA ARG A 81 -8.55 -2.22 -22.26
C ARG A 81 -9.32 -0.94 -22.00
N ASN A 82 -10.61 -1.05 -21.68
CA ASN A 82 -11.45 0.09 -21.35
C ASN A 82 -10.99 0.78 -20.05
N ASP A 83 -10.55 0.03 -19.06
CA ASP A 83 -10.07 0.60 -17.79
C ASP A 83 -8.75 1.35 -18.01
N VAL A 84 -7.83 0.76 -18.79
CA VAL A 84 -6.58 1.43 -19.17
C VAL A 84 -6.85 2.71 -19.94
N ARG A 85 -7.81 2.70 -20.88
CA ARG A 85 -8.25 3.89 -21.61
C ARG A 85 -8.72 4.99 -20.67
N ILE A 86 -9.53 4.66 -19.66
CA ILE A 86 -10.04 5.63 -18.68
C ILE A 86 -8.93 6.17 -17.78
N ILE A 87 -8.01 5.30 -17.33
CA ILE A 87 -6.85 5.70 -16.50
C ILE A 87 -5.94 6.65 -17.28
N VAL A 88 -5.55 6.26 -18.50
CA VAL A 88 -4.66 7.07 -19.36
C VAL A 88 -5.35 8.37 -19.77
N GLY A 89 -6.62 8.32 -20.17
CA GLY A 89 -7.39 9.51 -20.52
C GLY A 89 -7.54 10.47 -19.33
N THR A 90 -7.71 9.94 -18.12
CA THR A 90 -7.72 10.76 -16.90
C THR A 90 -6.37 11.42 -16.65
N LEU A 91 -5.27 10.71 -16.85
CA LEU A 91 -3.92 11.26 -16.68
C LEU A 91 -3.60 12.36 -17.71
N LEU A 92 -3.98 12.15 -18.97
CA LEU A 92 -3.74 13.10 -20.05
C LEU A 92 -4.75 14.25 -20.07
N GLY A 93 -5.85 14.15 -19.31
CA GLY A 93 -6.93 15.13 -19.29
C GLY A 93 -7.79 15.12 -20.56
N GLU A 94 -7.75 14.04 -21.33
CA GLU A 94 -8.49 13.87 -22.59
C GLU A 94 -9.33 12.59 -22.58
N GLU A 95 -10.61 12.69 -22.96
CA GLU A 95 -11.45 11.52 -23.14
C GLU A 95 -11.17 10.89 -24.51
N VAL A 96 -10.50 9.73 -24.51
CA VAL A 96 -10.25 8.96 -25.72
C VAL A 96 -11.44 8.04 -26.01
N PRO A 97 -12.10 8.12 -27.17
CA PRO A 97 -13.14 7.16 -27.57
C PRO A 97 -12.60 5.73 -27.65
N ASP A 98 -13.43 4.73 -27.33
CA ASP A 98 -13.01 3.31 -27.31
C ASP A 98 -12.54 2.78 -28.68
N ASP A 99 -13.16 3.26 -29.76
CA ASP A 99 -12.81 2.94 -31.15
C ASP A 99 -11.46 3.54 -31.59
N LYS A 100 -10.95 4.52 -30.85
CA LYS A 100 -9.69 5.22 -31.15
C LYS A 100 -8.55 4.90 -30.20
N PHE A 101 -8.83 4.18 -29.11
CA PHE A 101 -7.82 3.91 -28.11
C PHE A 101 -6.88 2.78 -28.57
N GLU A 102 -5.65 3.10 -28.91
CA GLU A 102 -4.63 2.09 -29.21
C GLU A 102 -3.57 2.10 -28.12
N LEU A 103 -3.04 0.94 -27.73
CA LEU A 103 -1.91 0.88 -26.80
C LEU A 103 -0.60 1.20 -27.56
N ASP A 104 -0.49 2.45 -28.01
CA ASP A 104 0.67 3.03 -28.68
C ASP A 104 1.77 3.42 -27.69
N GLU A 105 2.89 3.97 -28.16
CA GLU A 105 4.02 4.33 -27.30
C GLU A 105 3.65 5.35 -26.20
N ILE A 106 2.73 6.27 -26.50
CA ILE A 106 2.27 7.30 -25.56
C ILE A 106 1.42 6.66 -24.48
N ASN A 107 0.40 5.90 -24.87
CA ASN A 107 -0.53 5.26 -23.94
C ASN A 107 0.16 4.17 -23.11
N ARG A 108 1.13 3.44 -23.69
CA ARG A 108 2.01 2.50 -22.96
C ARG A 108 2.83 3.20 -21.89
N SER A 109 3.46 4.32 -22.24
CA SER A 109 4.29 5.07 -21.31
C SER A 109 3.44 5.67 -20.19
N ALA A 110 2.26 6.19 -20.52
CA ALA A 110 1.32 6.73 -19.56
C ALA A 110 0.87 5.66 -18.53
N ILE A 111 0.39 4.49 -18.99
CA ILE A 111 -0.01 3.44 -18.05
C ILE A 111 1.19 2.91 -17.25
N CYS A 112 2.37 2.76 -17.86
CA CYS A 112 3.58 2.35 -17.15
C CYS A 112 3.95 3.36 -16.06
N GLU A 113 3.81 4.67 -16.28
CA GLU A 113 4.06 5.68 -15.25
C GLU A 113 3.08 5.54 -14.08
N VAL A 114 1.77 5.41 -14.37
CA VAL A 114 0.76 5.18 -13.31
C VAL A 114 1.11 3.94 -12.50
N MET A 115 1.42 2.84 -13.18
CA MET A 115 1.72 1.57 -12.52
C MET A 115 3.05 1.60 -11.78
N ASN A 116 4.04 2.34 -12.27
CA ASN A 116 5.33 2.51 -11.61
C ASN A 116 5.18 3.26 -10.27
N GLN A 117 4.38 4.34 -10.24
CA GLN A 117 4.09 5.06 -9.00
C GLN A 117 3.23 4.21 -8.04
N MET A 118 2.20 3.57 -8.58
CA MET A 118 1.32 2.68 -7.83
C MET A 118 2.13 1.56 -7.15
N MET A 119 3.02 0.92 -7.88
CA MET A 119 3.77 -0.25 -7.42
C MET A 119 4.99 0.14 -6.59
N GLY A 120 5.56 1.32 -6.80
CA GLY A 120 6.58 1.88 -5.90
C GLY A 120 6.02 2.15 -4.49
N ALA A 121 4.80 2.67 -4.41
CA ALA A 121 4.09 2.82 -3.13
C ALA A 121 3.76 1.46 -2.50
N SER A 122 3.28 0.50 -3.30
CA SER A 122 3.03 -0.88 -2.86
C SER A 122 4.30 -1.54 -2.31
N ALA A 123 5.43 -1.42 -3.01
CA ALA A 123 6.71 -1.98 -2.61
C ALA A 123 7.24 -1.36 -1.31
N THR A 124 7.06 -0.04 -1.13
CA THR A 124 7.36 0.63 0.14
C THR A 124 6.53 0.06 1.29
N ALA A 125 5.21 -0.06 1.10
CA ALA A 125 4.31 -0.62 2.10
C ALA A 125 4.65 -2.10 2.41
N LEU A 126 4.99 -2.89 1.39
CA LEU A 126 5.46 -4.26 1.57
C LEU A 126 6.78 -4.30 2.35
N SER A 127 7.71 -3.38 2.09
CA SER A 127 8.99 -3.32 2.80
C SER A 127 8.81 -3.02 4.28
N GLU A 128 7.93 -2.06 4.60
CA GLU A 128 7.60 -1.69 5.98
C GLU A 128 6.93 -2.85 6.74
N PHE A 129 6.08 -3.59 6.04
CA PHE A 129 5.38 -4.74 6.60
C PHE A 129 6.33 -5.95 6.80
N LEU A 130 7.08 -6.31 5.76
CA LEU A 130 7.99 -7.46 5.73
C LEU A 130 9.30 -7.23 6.52
N LYS A 131 9.59 -5.98 6.91
CA LYS A 131 10.82 -5.57 7.60
C LYS A 131 12.12 -5.81 6.83
N PHE A 132 12.03 -5.95 5.51
CA PHE A 132 13.19 -5.95 4.60
C PHE A 132 12.86 -5.13 3.34
N THR A 133 13.91 -4.67 2.65
CA THR A 133 13.75 -3.85 1.44
C THR A 133 13.15 -4.66 0.30
N VAL A 134 12.05 -4.18 -0.27
CA VAL A 134 11.42 -4.70 -1.49
C VAL A 134 11.61 -3.67 -2.60
N ASN A 135 12.32 -4.05 -3.67
CA ASN A 135 12.46 -3.21 -4.86
C ASN A 135 11.84 -3.87 -6.08
N ILE A 136 11.33 -3.05 -6.98
CA ILE A 136 10.68 -3.48 -8.23
C ILE A 136 11.44 -2.94 -9.45
N SER A 137 11.30 -3.64 -10.57
CA SER A 137 11.74 -3.16 -11.88
C SER A 137 10.76 -2.14 -12.45
N THR A 138 11.18 -1.45 -13.51
CA THR A 138 10.27 -0.67 -14.35
C THR A 138 9.18 -1.59 -14.92
N PRO A 139 7.89 -1.22 -14.83
CA PRO A 139 6.79 -2.02 -15.37
C PRO A 139 6.81 -2.08 -16.89
N VAL A 140 6.39 -3.22 -17.45
CA VAL A 140 6.25 -3.41 -18.90
C VAL A 140 4.80 -3.74 -19.23
N SER A 141 4.15 -2.90 -20.04
CA SER A 141 2.77 -3.11 -20.50
C SER A 141 2.69 -3.84 -21.84
N PHE A 142 1.72 -4.73 -21.99
CA PHE A 142 1.48 -5.53 -23.20
C PHE A 142 -0.02 -5.77 -23.42
N GLU A 143 -0.43 -5.91 -24.68
CA GLU A 143 -1.81 -6.28 -25.00
C GLU A 143 -2.01 -7.79 -24.92
N ILE A 144 -3.18 -8.20 -24.45
CA ILE A 144 -3.59 -9.60 -24.39
C ILE A 144 -4.73 -9.78 -25.39
N THR A 145 -4.36 -10.24 -26.58
CA THR A 145 -5.30 -10.50 -27.69
C THR A 145 -5.86 -11.91 -27.68
N ASP A 146 -5.16 -12.85 -27.02
CA ASP A 146 -5.53 -14.26 -26.96
C ASP A 146 -5.23 -14.85 -25.57
N ALA A 147 -6.23 -15.51 -24.99
CA ALA A 147 -6.12 -16.10 -23.66
C ALA A 147 -5.16 -17.29 -23.60
N GLU A 148 -5.04 -18.09 -24.67
CA GLU A 148 -4.11 -19.21 -24.69
C GLU A 148 -2.66 -18.75 -24.76
N SER A 149 -2.35 -17.72 -25.55
CA SER A 149 -1.03 -17.08 -25.62
C SER A 149 -0.58 -16.59 -24.24
N PHE A 150 -1.48 -15.92 -23.52
CA PHE A 150 -1.20 -15.46 -22.15
C PHE A 150 -0.92 -16.63 -21.20
N LYS A 151 -1.79 -17.66 -21.22
CA LYS A 151 -1.62 -18.88 -20.42
C LYS A 151 -0.31 -19.60 -20.75
N ASN A 152 0.06 -19.70 -22.03
CA ASN A 152 1.31 -20.33 -22.48
C ASN A 152 2.54 -19.64 -21.91
N LYS A 153 2.52 -18.31 -21.79
CA LYS A 153 3.65 -17.54 -21.31
C LYS A 153 3.77 -17.54 -19.79
N TYR A 154 2.63 -17.44 -19.09
CA TYR A 154 2.62 -17.10 -17.66
C TYR A 154 2.08 -18.20 -16.74
N PHE A 155 1.44 -19.24 -17.28
CA PHE A 155 0.95 -20.39 -16.50
C PHE A 155 1.72 -21.66 -16.89
N PRO A 156 2.73 -22.07 -16.10
CA PRO A 156 3.39 -23.35 -16.28
C PRO A 156 2.37 -24.49 -16.16
N GLU A 157 2.51 -25.55 -16.95
CA GLU A 157 1.53 -26.66 -16.98
C GLU A 157 1.35 -27.36 -15.62
N THR A 158 2.37 -27.32 -14.77
CA THR A 158 2.42 -28.11 -13.53
C THR A 158 2.34 -27.29 -12.25
N ILE A 159 2.36 -25.95 -12.33
CA ILE A 159 2.47 -25.08 -11.15
C ILE A 159 1.23 -24.17 -11.09
N PRO A 160 0.47 -24.18 -9.99
CA PRO A 160 -0.64 -23.25 -9.82
C PRO A 160 -0.13 -21.83 -9.60
N MET A 161 -0.93 -20.86 -10.04
CA MET A 161 -0.68 -19.44 -9.84
C MET A 161 -1.67 -18.89 -8.81
N VAL A 162 -1.23 -17.91 -8.04
CA VAL A 162 -2.13 -17.15 -7.16
C VAL A 162 -2.70 -16.00 -7.96
N VAL A 163 -4.03 -15.92 -7.97
CA VAL A 163 -4.81 -14.92 -8.69
C VAL A 163 -5.66 -14.16 -7.67
N ILE A 164 -5.38 -12.87 -7.54
CA ILE A 164 -6.06 -11.99 -6.60
C ILE A 164 -6.86 -10.98 -7.40
N SER A 165 -8.17 -10.95 -7.19
CA SER A 165 -9.07 -10.00 -7.82
C SER A 165 -9.29 -8.80 -6.90
N PHE A 166 -9.14 -7.60 -7.44
CA PHE A 166 -9.35 -6.32 -6.75
C PHE A 166 -10.41 -5.51 -7.46
N THR A 167 -11.16 -4.71 -6.70
CA THR A 167 -12.06 -3.68 -7.27
C THR A 167 -11.36 -2.33 -7.23
N LEU A 168 -11.18 -1.71 -8.40
CA LEU A 168 -10.68 -0.35 -8.58
C LEU A 168 -11.87 0.59 -8.83
N GLU A 169 -11.97 1.63 -8.02
CA GLU A 169 -12.96 2.69 -8.16
C GLU A 169 -12.26 4.04 -8.28
N ILE A 170 -12.51 4.75 -9.38
CA ILE A 170 -12.08 6.12 -9.60
C ILE A 170 -13.34 6.98 -9.61
N GLU A 171 -13.40 7.94 -8.69
CA GLU A 171 -14.57 8.77 -8.43
C GLU A 171 -15.19 9.33 -9.71
N GLY A 172 -16.45 8.98 -9.96
CA GLY A 172 -17.24 9.47 -11.09
C GLY A 172 -16.82 8.96 -12.48
N LYS A 173 -15.83 8.06 -12.58
CA LYS A 173 -15.21 7.67 -13.86
C LYS A 173 -15.15 6.17 -14.11
N LEU A 174 -14.76 5.40 -13.09
CA LEU A 174 -14.45 3.97 -13.25
C LEU A 174 -14.87 3.20 -12.01
N LYS A 175 -15.49 2.03 -12.22
CA LYS A 175 -15.63 1.01 -11.19
C LYS A 175 -15.48 -0.35 -11.87
N SER A 176 -14.30 -0.93 -11.75
CA SER A 176 -13.95 -2.16 -12.48
C SER A 176 -13.12 -3.11 -11.62
N GLU A 177 -13.04 -4.34 -12.06
CA GLU A 177 -12.22 -5.40 -11.45
C GLU A 177 -10.88 -5.48 -12.19
N PHE A 178 -9.79 -5.70 -11.49
CA PHE A 178 -8.51 -6.08 -12.09
C PHE A 178 -7.91 -7.28 -11.36
N LEU A 179 -7.05 -8.03 -12.04
CA LEU A 179 -6.41 -9.22 -11.48
C LEU A 179 -4.94 -8.97 -11.21
N ASN A 180 -4.45 -9.54 -10.12
CA ASN A 180 -3.04 -9.65 -9.81
C ASN A 180 -2.64 -11.13 -9.82
N ILE A 181 -1.65 -11.48 -10.62
CA ILE A 181 -1.28 -12.87 -10.90
C ILE A 181 0.19 -13.05 -10.56
N MET A 182 0.47 -13.96 -9.63
CA MET A 182 1.82 -14.21 -9.14
C MET A 182 2.09 -15.71 -8.92
N PRO A 183 3.35 -16.14 -9.01
CA PRO A 183 3.74 -17.50 -8.65
C PRO A 183 3.48 -17.81 -7.17
N GLU A 184 3.15 -19.06 -6.87
CA GLU A 184 3.01 -19.55 -5.49
C GLU A 184 4.22 -19.21 -4.61
N LYS A 185 5.44 -19.33 -5.15
CA LYS A 185 6.67 -19.03 -4.39
C LYS A 185 6.72 -17.59 -3.88
N LEU A 186 6.31 -16.65 -4.73
CA LEU A 186 6.27 -15.23 -4.38
C LEU A 186 5.19 -14.98 -3.31
N ALA A 187 3.99 -15.56 -3.48
CA ALA A 187 2.92 -15.46 -2.51
C ALA A 187 3.29 -16.07 -1.13
N LYS A 188 4.03 -17.18 -1.10
CA LYS A 188 4.54 -17.76 0.16
C LYS A 188 5.57 -16.87 0.83
N ARG A 189 6.49 -16.30 0.06
CA ARG A 189 7.49 -15.34 0.58
C ARG A 189 6.84 -14.11 1.21
N LEU A 190 5.70 -13.67 0.68
CA LEU A 190 4.89 -12.60 1.25
C LEU A 190 4.27 -12.97 2.61
N LEU A 191 4.01 -14.25 2.87
CA LEU A 191 3.37 -14.72 4.10
C LEU A 191 4.35 -15.07 5.22
N GLU A 192 5.65 -15.12 4.98
CA GLU A 192 6.65 -15.52 5.98
C GLU A 192 6.54 -14.77 7.33
N PRO A 193 6.30 -13.44 7.40
CA PRO A 193 6.17 -12.77 8.69
C PRO A 193 4.97 -13.24 9.53
N PHE A 194 3.92 -13.73 8.87
CA PHE A 194 2.75 -14.28 9.55
C PHE A 194 3.05 -15.67 10.12
N GLU A 195 3.84 -16.51 9.43
CA GLU A 195 4.25 -17.82 9.96
C GLU A 195 5.07 -17.64 11.26
N ILE A 196 6.03 -16.70 11.26
CA ILE A 196 6.87 -16.41 12.44
C ILE A 196 6.02 -15.89 13.61
N SER A 197 5.08 -14.97 13.34
CA SER A 197 4.20 -14.42 14.38
C SER A 197 3.27 -15.48 15.00
N LEU A 198 2.85 -16.47 14.20
CA LEU A 198 2.02 -17.59 14.67
C LEU A 198 2.84 -18.62 15.47
N GLU A 199 4.08 -18.87 15.07
CA GLU A 199 5.01 -19.74 15.80
C GLU A 199 5.41 -19.13 17.15
N GLU A 200 5.76 -17.84 17.20
CA GLU A 200 6.05 -17.12 18.44
C GLU A 200 4.82 -17.06 19.37
N ALA A 201 3.62 -16.83 18.82
CA ALA A 201 2.38 -16.85 19.61
C ALA A 201 2.03 -18.24 20.16
N ALA A 202 2.46 -19.31 19.49
CA ALA A 202 2.30 -20.69 19.95
C ALA A 202 3.34 -21.07 21.02
N GLU A 203 4.58 -20.61 20.88
CA GLU A 203 5.67 -20.86 21.85
C GLU A 203 5.42 -20.17 23.19
N VAL A 204 4.88 -18.96 23.18
CA VAL A 204 4.49 -18.21 24.41
C VAL A 204 3.37 -18.93 25.18
N GLN A 205 2.52 -19.72 24.51
CA GLN A 205 1.52 -20.56 25.18
C GLN A 205 2.10 -21.85 25.77
N THR A 206 3.21 -22.35 25.24
CA THR A 206 3.90 -23.52 25.80
C THR A 206 4.80 -23.17 26.99
N GLU A 207 5.49 -22.02 26.99
CA GLU A 207 6.30 -21.60 28.15
C GLU A 207 5.44 -21.23 29.38
N ASN A 208 4.24 -20.69 29.17
CA ASN A 208 3.28 -20.44 30.26
C ASN A 208 2.62 -21.72 30.82
N LYS A 209 2.84 -22.90 30.21
CA LYS A 209 2.36 -24.19 30.74
C LYS A 209 3.39 -24.93 31.60
N GLU A 210 4.67 -24.54 31.56
CA GLU A 210 5.73 -25.24 32.31
C GLU A 210 6.08 -24.59 33.66
N SER A 211 5.52 -23.42 33.98
CA SER A 211 5.61 -22.79 35.32
C SER A 211 4.20 -22.58 35.91
N GLY A 212 3.57 -23.68 36.32
CA GLY A 212 2.22 -23.66 36.91
C GLY A 212 1.63 -25.04 37.24
N SER A 213 2.31 -26.13 36.89
CA SER A 213 1.88 -27.48 37.27
C SER A 213 2.35 -27.82 38.68
N LYS A 214 1.57 -27.38 39.68
CA LYS A 214 1.39 -28.02 41.01
C LYS A 214 0.40 -27.22 41.89
N ALA A 215 -0.82 -26.97 41.41
CA ALA A 215 -1.92 -26.52 42.29
C ALA A 215 -3.35 -26.69 41.73
N ALA A 216 -3.56 -27.27 40.54
CA ALA A 216 -4.87 -27.27 39.88
C ALA A 216 -5.47 -28.65 39.63
N GLU A 217 -5.05 -29.68 40.37
CA GLU A 217 -5.58 -31.05 40.23
C GLU A 217 -6.41 -31.53 41.44
N GLU A 218 -6.78 -30.64 42.38
CA GLU A 218 -7.54 -31.05 43.59
C GLU A 218 -8.81 -30.22 43.88
N THR A 219 -9.34 -29.48 42.89
CA THR A 219 -10.57 -28.68 43.07
C THR A 219 -11.67 -28.95 42.05
N ALA A 220 -11.50 -29.96 41.18
CA ALA A 220 -12.51 -30.34 40.18
C ALA A 220 -13.52 -31.39 40.68
N GLU A 221 -13.29 -32.04 41.83
CA GLU A 221 -14.18 -33.10 42.34
C GLU A 221 -15.20 -32.65 43.40
N LYS A 222 -15.34 -31.35 43.68
CA LYS A 222 -16.26 -30.85 44.74
C LYS A 222 -17.39 -29.92 44.28
N VAL A 223 -17.54 -29.65 42.99
CA VAL A 223 -18.58 -28.72 42.48
C VAL A 223 -19.73 -29.45 41.77
N ILE A 224 -19.64 -30.78 41.60
CA ILE A 224 -20.64 -31.56 40.85
C ILE A 224 -21.79 -32.08 41.75
N GLU A 225 -21.68 -32.00 43.08
CA GLU A 225 -22.73 -32.49 44.00
C GLU A 225 -23.77 -31.47 44.47
N GLU A 226 -23.62 -30.16 44.19
CA GLU A 226 -24.53 -29.14 44.75
C GLU A 226 -25.61 -28.60 43.77
N ALA A 227 -25.67 -29.11 42.55
CA ALA A 227 -26.63 -28.64 41.53
C ALA A 227 -27.83 -29.58 41.27
N ALA A 228 -28.01 -30.65 42.06
CA ALA A 228 -29.06 -31.65 41.85
C ALA A 228 -30.35 -31.48 42.70
N GLU A 229 -30.44 -30.47 43.58
CA GLU A 229 -31.66 -30.17 44.34
C GLU A 229 -32.14 -28.74 44.11
N LYS A 230 -32.81 -28.50 42.96
CA LYS A 230 -33.85 -27.45 42.81
C LYS A 230 -34.56 -27.51 41.45
N GLU A 231 -34.90 -28.70 41.00
CA GLU A 231 -35.82 -28.89 39.87
C GLU A 231 -37.13 -29.50 40.37
N LYS A 232 -38.03 -28.63 40.87
CA LYS A 232 -39.49 -28.88 40.99
C LYS A 232 -40.17 -27.62 41.54
N THR A 233 -40.67 -26.78 40.64
CA THR A 233 -42.04 -26.21 40.67
C THR A 233 -42.17 -25.17 39.54
N GLN A 234 -42.92 -25.50 38.50
CA GLN A 234 -43.60 -24.52 37.64
C GLN A 234 -44.77 -23.88 38.41
N PRO A 235 -45.11 -22.63 38.08
CA PRO A 235 -46.47 -22.34 37.62
C PRO A 235 -46.53 -21.51 36.32
N ASP A 236 -47.72 -21.55 35.70
CA ASP A 236 -48.20 -20.98 34.43
C ASP A 236 -47.88 -19.48 34.15
N PRO A 237 -48.02 -19.03 32.87
CA PRO A 237 -47.72 -17.66 32.44
C PRO A 237 -48.90 -16.71 32.66
N GLU A 238 -48.61 -15.52 33.22
CA GLU A 238 -49.54 -14.39 33.39
C GLU A 238 -49.40 -13.40 32.20
N PRO A 239 -50.47 -12.70 31.75
CA PRO A 239 -50.56 -12.18 30.39
C PRO A 239 -49.82 -10.85 30.16
N ALA A 240 -49.54 -10.59 28.87
CA ALA A 240 -48.77 -9.47 28.35
C ALA A 240 -49.22 -8.09 28.87
N PRO A 241 -48.28 -7.16 29.16
CA PRO A 241 -48.63 -5.79 29.52
C PRO A 241 -49.02 -4.97 28.29
N THR A 242 -50.06 -4.15 28.46
CA THR A 242 -50.56 -3.13 27.51
C THR A 242 -49.53 -2.03 27.20
N PRO A 243 -49.59 -1.40 26.02
CA PRO A 243 -48.66 -0.36 25.61
C PRO A 243 -48.86 0.94 26.40
N GLN A 244 -47.75 1.53 26.84
CA GLN A 244 -47.68 2.80 27.56
C GLN A 244 -47.64 3.99 26.57
N PRO A 245 -48.20 5.18 26.89
CA PRO A 245 -48.34 6.28 25.93
C PRO A 245 -47.01 6.99 25.62
N GLU A 246 -46.86 7.42 24.36
CA GLU A 246 -45.74 8.23 23.86
C GLU A 246 -45.52 9.52 24.68
N PRO A 247 -44.26 9.91 24.97
CA PRO A 247 -43.94 11.22 25.51
C PRO A 247 -44.07 12.31 24.43
N ALA A 248 -44.60 13.47 24.82
CA ALA A 248 -44.75 14.66 23.98
C ALA A 248 -43.40 15.23 23.49
N PRO A 249 -43.36 15.90 22.32
CA PRO A 249 -42.12 16.44 21.74
C PRO A 249 -41.56 17.60 22.56
N GLN A 250 -40.26 17.58 22.81
CA GLN A 250 -39.50 18.68 23.43
C GLN A 250 -39.20 19.81 22.43
N PRO A 251 -39.04 21.08 22.88
CA PRO A 251 -38.84 22.22 21.99
C PRO A 251 -37.44 22.27 21.38
N GLU A 252 -37.34 22.71 20.13
CA GLU A 252 -36.10 22.94 19.38
C GLU A 252 -35.13 23.90 20.10
N PRO A 253 -33.81 23.62 20.13
CA PRO A 253 -32.81 24.57 20.58
C PRO A 253 -32.63 25.71 19.58
N ALA A 254 -32.47 26.93 20.09
CA ALA A 254 -32.22 28.13 19.30
C ALA A 254 -30.86 28.08 18.56
N PRO A 255 -30.73 28.73 17.37
CA PRO A 255 -29.51 28.69 16.57
C PRO A 255 -28.34 29.43 17.26
N GLN A 256 -27.17 28.80 17.26
CA GLN A 256 -25.90 29.39 17.73
C GLN A 256 -25.39 30.50 16.79
N PRO A 257 -24.66 31.50 17.30
CA PRO A 257 -24.13 32.60 16.48
C PRO A 257 -22.97 32.14 15.60
N ALA A 258 -22.89 32.70 14.38
CA ALA A 258 -21.85 32.44 13.40
C ALA A 258 -20.43 32.80 13.92
N PRO A 259 -19.38 32.03 13.55
CA PRO A 259 -17.99 32.37 13.88
C PRO A 259 -17.52 33.66 13.21
N ALA A 260 -16.73 34.46 13.94
CA ALA A 260 -16.11 35.67 13.44
C ALA A 260 -15.03 35.38 12.36
N PRO A 261 -14.83 36.28 11.38
CA PRO A 261 -13.86 36.08 10.30
C PRO A 261 -12.41 36.12 10.80
N GLN A 262 -11.59 35.20 10.30
CA GLN A 262 -10.14 35.14 10.57
C GLN A 262 -9.39 36.32 9.92
N PRO A 263 -8.26 36.79 10.52
CA PRO A 263 -7.45 37.86 9.96
C PRO A 263 -6.66 37.42 8.72
N ALA A 264 -6.47 38.34 7.78
CA ALA A 264 -5.70 38.14 6.55
C ALA A 264 -4.19 37.88 6.82
N PRO A 265 -3.48 37.17 5.92
CA PRO A 265 -2.06 36.86 6.08
C PRO A 265 -1.18 38.11 5.91
N VAL A 266 -0.13 38.20 6.71
CA VAL A 266 0.88 39.27 6.69
C VAL A 266 1.89 39.02 5.55
N PRO A 267 2.40 40.04 4.82
CA PRO A 267 3.33 39.83 3.71
C PRO A 267 4.71 39.35 4.17
N GLN A 268 5.30 38.41 3.43
CA GLN A 268 6.68 37.93 3.61
C GLN A 268 7.72 39.03 3.33
N PRO A 269 8.83 39.10 4.09
CA PRO A 269 9.93 40.03 3.83
C PRO A 269 10.84 39.59 2.67
N ALA A 270 11.44 40.59 2.03
CA ALA A 270 12.22 40.52 0.79
C ALA A 270 13.55 39.74 0.90
N SER A 271 13.94 39.14 -0.23
CA SER A 271 15.15 38.35 -0.46
C SER A 271 16.45 39.12 -0.17
N THR A 272 17.38 38.47 0.52
CA THR A 272 18.74 38.95 0.78
C THR A 272 19.69 38.75 -0.43
N PRO A 273 20.80 39.51 -0.51
CA PRO A 273 21.63 39.59 -1.72
C PRO A 273 22.60 38.42 -1.90
N GLN A 274 22.86 38.05 -3.16
CA GLN A 274 23.84 37.03 -3.56
C GLN A 274 25.29 37.41 -3.23
N PRO A 275 26.16 36.45 -2.85
CA PRO A 275 27.58 36.69 -2.64
C PRO A 275 28.42 36.66 -3.94
N VAL A 276 29.50 37.45 -3.90
CA VAL A 276 30.53 37.74 -4.91
C VAL A 276 31.29 36.48 -5.37
N PRO A 277 31.70 36.37 -6.65
CA PRO A 277 32.48 35.23 -7.15
C PRO A 277 33.94 35.24 -6.68
N THR A 278 34.45 34.07 -6.28
CA THR A 278 35.84 33.79 -5.92
C THR A 278 36.75 33.52 -7.14
N PRO A 279 38.09 33.62 -7.01
CA PRO A 279 39.03 33.64 -8.14
C PRO A 279 39.34 32.26 -8.75
N GLN A 280 39.59 32.29 -10.06
CA GLN A 280 39.94 31.17 -10.94
C GLN A 280 41.36 30.61 -10.67
N PRO A 281 41.55 29.27 -10.62
CA PRO A 281 42.90 28.67 -10.59
C PRO A 281 43.59 28.66 -11.96
N ALA A 282 44.92 28.68 -11.91
CA ALA A 282 45.88 28.76 -13.02
C ALA A 282 45.81 27.58 -14.03
N PRO A 283 46.25 27.80 -15.29
CA PRO A 283 46.19 26.78 -16.34
C PRO A 283 47.29 25.72 -16.20
N THR A 284 46.91 24.44 -16.29
CA THR A 284 47.82 23.29 -16.39
C THR A 284 48.10 22.93 -17.86
N SER A 285 49.38 23.02 -18.21
CA SER A 285 50.18 22.20 -19.16
C SER A 285 49.53 21.67 -20.46
N GLN A 286 49.99 22.22 -21.59
CA GLN A 286 49.86 21.64 -22.94
C GLN A 286 50.81 20.44 -23.13
N PRO A 287 50.40 19.37 -23.83
CA PRO A 287 51.34 18.37 -24.34
C PRO A 287 51.97 18.84 -25.66
N VAL A 288 53.30 18.82 -25.67
CA VAL A 288 54.18 19.01 -26.82
C VAL A 288 54.03 17.80 -27.75
N TYR A 289 53.53 18.01 -28.98
CA TYR A 289 53.76 17.04 -30.06
C TYR A 289 54.97 17.48 -30.88
N SER A 290 55.99 16.64 -30.79
CA SER A 290 57.20 16.69 -31.59
C SER A 290 57.04 15.83 -32.85
N GLN A 291 57.85 16.18 -33.85
CA GLN A 291 58.24 15.41 -35.04
C GLN A 291 57.45 15.66 -36.33
N ILE A 292 58.06 16.53 -37.15
CA ILE A 292 57.93 16.51 -38.61
C ILE A 292 59.17 15.75 -39.12
N PRO A 293 59.04 14.64 -39.87
CA PRO A 293 60.17 14.06 -40.58
C PRO A 293 60.51 14.92 -41.79
N ALA A 294 61.79 15.20 -41.94
CA ALA A 294 62.34 15.95 -43.06
C ALA A 294 62.14 15.22 -44.39
N GLY A 295 61.66 15.96 -45.40
CA GLY A 295 61.85 15.65 -46.81
C GLY A 295 60.56 15.43 -47.61
N ILE A 296 59.97 16.50 -48.14
CA ILE A 296 59.52 16.59 -49.54
C ILE A 296 59.67 18.07 -49.96
N SER A 297 60.19 18.24 -51.17
CA SER A 297 60.47 19.45 -51.93
C SER A 297 59.29 20.43 -52.07
N ALA A 298 59.66 21.69 -52.19
CA ALA A 298 58.84 22.83 -52.57
C ALA A 298 58.14 22.61 -53.93
N ASP A 299 56.84 22.31 -53.89
CA ASP A 299 55.81 22.83 -54.81
C ASP A 299 54.45 22.34 -54.33
N MET A 300 53.93 22.95 -53.26
CA MET A 300 52.63 22.59 -52.72
C MET A 300 51.60 23.57 -53.29
N ASN A 301 50.78 23.08 -54.23
CA ASN A 301 49.73 23.83 -54.90
C ASN A 301 48.82 24.50 -53.83
N PRO A 302 48.60 25.83 -53.87
CA PRO A 302 47.88 26.57 -52.81
C PRO A 302 46.47 26.02 -52.53
N ALA A 303 45.85 25.36 -53.52
CA ALA A 303 44.56 24.69 -53.36
C ALA A 303 44.62 23.49 -52.39
N ILE A 304 45.72 22.73 -52.36
CA ILE A 304 45.87 21.59 -51.44
C ILE A 304 46.14 22.09 -50.02
N LEU A 305 46.89 23.19 -49.88
CA LEU A 305 47.12 23.82 -48.58
C LEU A 305 45.83 24.41 -47.99
N GLN A 306 44.98 24.98 -48.85
CA GLN A 306 43.66 25.48 -48.47
C GLN A 306 42.70 24.35 -48.10
N LEU A 307 42.75 23.21 -48.81
CA LEU A 307 41.97 22.03 -48.46
C LEU A 307 42.44 21.39 -47.15
N LEU A 308 43.74 21.32 -46.90
CA LEU A 308 44.29 20.82 -45.63
C LEU A 308 43.87 21.71 -44.46
N ASN A 309 43.85 23.03 -44.66
CA ASN A 309 43.37 24.00 -43.66
C ASN A 309 41.86 23.84 -43.42
N GLN A 310 41.06 23.67 -44.47
CA GLN A 310 39.62 23.43 -44.35
C GLN A 310 39.32 22.09 -43.65
N MET A 311 40.09 21.05 -43.93
CA MET A 311 39.95 19.75 -43.28
C MET A 311 40.34 19.85 -41.79
N GLN A 312 41.40 20.60 -41.47
CA GLN A 312 41.79 20.88 -40.09
C GLN A 312 40.73 21.67 -39.34
N GLN A 313 40.10 22.67 -39.96
CA GLN A 313 38.97 23.41 -39.38
C GLN A 313 37.75 22.51 -39.14
N SER A 314 37.44 21.59 -40.08
CA SER A 314 36.34 20.64 -39.89
C SER A 314 36.59 19.65 -38.75
N GLN A 315 37.84 19.22 -38.54
CA GLN A 315 38.23 18.38 -37.40
C GLN A 315 38.11 19.12 -36.07
N VAL A 316 38.49 20.40 -36.04
CA VAL A 316 38.33 21.24 -34.83
C VAL A 316 36.85 21.46 -34.52
N GLN A 317 35.99 21.71 -35.51
CA GLN A 317 34.55 21.81 -35.30
C GLN A 317 33.93 20.50 -34.81
N MET A 318 34.34 19.35 -35.36
CA MET A 318 33.85 18.04 -34.92
C MET A 318 34.31 17.73 -33.48
N MET A 319 35.57 18.06 -33.15
CA MET A 319 36.10 17.90 -31.80
C MET A 319 35.41 18.82 -30.80
N GLN A 320 35.02 20.02 -31.22
CA GLN A 320 34.30 20.97 -30.39
C GLN A 320 32.83 20.55 -30.17
N LEU A 321 32.19 19.95 -31.18
CA LEU A 321 30.87 19.34 -31.04
C LEU A 321 30.90 18.09 -30.15
N MET A 322 31.96 17.26 -30.25
CA MET A 322 32.19 16.16 -29.31
C MET A 322 32.44 16.67 -27.89
N GLN A 323 33.22 17.74 -27.71
CA GLN A 323 33.40 18.35 -26.40
C GLN A 323 32.11 18.97 -25.84
N ASP A 324 31.26 19.57 -26.67
CA ASP A 324 29.96 20.10 -26.22
C ASP A 324 28.96 18.96 -25.92
N MET A 325 29.02 17.84 -26.64
CA MET A 325 28.28 16.63 -26.31
C MET A 325 28.80 15.99 -25.03
N GLU A 326 30.12 15.86 -24.84
CA GLU A 326 30.73 15.36 -23.60
C GLU A 326 30.45 16.31 -22.42
N LYS A 327 30.38 17.62 -22.67
CA LYS A 327 30.04 18.62 -21.66
C LYS A 327 28.55 18.63 -21.33
N ARG A 328 27.66 18.42 -22.30
CA ARG A 328 26.22 18.17 -22.05
C ARG A 328 25.95 16.81 -21.44
N GLU A 329 26.71 15.78 -21.77
CA GLU A 329 26.68 14.49 -21.10
C GLU A 329 27.29 14.59 -19.69
N GLN A 330 28.25 15.46 -19.42
CA GLN A 330 28.79 15.73 -18.07
C GLN A 330 27.92 16.68 -17.23
N GLU A 331 27.21 17.62 -17.85
CA GLU A 331 26.20 18.46 -17.18
C GLU A 331 24.90 17.67 -16.96
N GLY A 332 24.53 16.74 -17.86
CA GLY A 332 23.44 15.77 -17.67
C GLY A 332 23.80 14.56 -16.78
N LYS A 333 25.08 14.17 -16.67
CA LYS A 333 25.55 13.16 -15.69
C LYS A 333 25.93 13.74 -14.33
N LYS A 334 25.82 15.06 -14.11
CA LYS A 334 25.96 15.65 -12.77
C LYS A 334 24.68 15.62 -11.94
N GLU A 335 23.55 15.20 -12.52
CA GLU A 335 22.39 14.70 -11.79
C GLU A 335 22.21 13.19 -12.06
N SER A 336 23.21 12.40 -11.70
CA SER A 336 23.04 10.96 -11.50
C SER A 336 23.91 10.55 -10.32
N ARG A 337 23.22 10.19 -9.24
CA ARG A 337 23.69 9.89 -7.89
C ARG A 337 24.69 8.73 -7.91
N GLU A 338 25.94 8.98 -7.51
CA GLU A 338 26.76 7.95 -6.86
C GLU A 338 26.17 7.66 -5.46
N PRO A 339 26.29 6.42 -4.97
CA PRO A 339 25.68 5.98 -3.72
C PRO A 339 26.22 6.80 -2.56
N ALA A 340 25.33 7.31 -1.72
CA ALA A 340 25.71 7.98 -0.49
C ALA A 340 26.45 6.98 0.40
N LEU A 341 27.78 7.00 0.36
CA LEU A 341 28.59 6.57 1.48
C LEU A 341 28.28 7.56 2.61
N ILE A 342 27.42 7.14 3.53
CA ILE A 342 27.03 7.92 4.70
C ILE A 342 28.31 8.15 5.52
N ARG A 343 28.92 9.31 5.36
CA ARG A 343 29.87 9.82 6.35
C ARG A 343 29.03 10.51 7.42
N PRO A 344 29.13 10.14 8.70
CA PRO A 344 28.41 10.85 9.75
C PRO A 344 28.78 12.33 9.66
N ALA A 345 27.77 13.18 9.50
CA ALA A 345 27.93 14.60 9.64
C ALA A 345 28.41 14.86 11.07
N ASN A 346 29.55 15.54 11.22
CA ASN A 346 29.88 16.16 12.50
C ASN A 346 28.80 17.21 12.76
N ALA A 347 27.86 16.85 13.63
CA ALA A 347 26.92 17.79 14.22
C ALA A 347 27.71 18.92 14.90
N PRO A 348 27.23 20.17 14.87
CA PRO A 348 27.71 21.18 15.81
C PRO A 348 27.55 20.61 17.21
N GLY A 349 28.63 20.66 17.99
CA GLY A 349 28.76 19.97 19.27
C GLY A 349 27.55 20.20 20.17
N LEU A 350 26.88 19.10 20.50
CA LEU A 350 26.02 19.01 21.67
C LEU A 350 26.95 19.04 22.88
N GLU A 351 27.13 20.24 23.42
CA GLU A 351 27.47 20.36 24.83
C GLU A 351 26.35 19.69 25.63
N SER A 352 26.76 18.66 26.38
CA SER A 352 26.01 17.99 27.43
C SER A 352 25.19 18.98 28.28
N SER A 353 23.94 19.18 27.89
CA SER A 353 22.90 19.81 28.70
C SER A 353 21.55 19.23 28.29
N GLY A 354 20.91 18.54 29.23
CA GLY A 354 19.80 17.63 28.95
C GLY A 354 18.55 18.31 28.38
N SER A 355 17.94 17.64 27.40
CA SER A 355 16.50 17.60 27.15
C SER A 355 16.22 16.57 26.06
N GLU A 356 16.05 15.31 26.46
CA GLU A 356 15.67 14.17 25.60
C GLU A 356 14.17 14.19 25.21
N ASN A 357 13.37 15.15 25.70
CA ASN A 357 11.90 15.13 25.56
C ASN A 357 11.33 15.76 24.26
N GLY A 358 12.16 16.38 23.41
CA GLY A 358 11.67 17.18 22.27
C GLY A 358 11.32 16.36 21.03
N GLU A 359 12.21 15.46 20.63
CA GLU A 359 12.10 14.68 19.39
C GLU A 359 11.09 13.53 19.50
N GLU A 360 11.00 12.89 20.68
CA GLU A 360 9.97 11.89 20.97
C GLU A 360 8.55 12.48 20.89
N SER A 361 8.35 13.71 21.38
CA SER A 361 7.04 14.36 21.32
C SER A 361 6.57 14.63 19.89
N ALA A 362 7.51 14.97 18.99
CA ALA A 362 7.20 15.25 17.59
C ALA A 362 6.82 13.97 16.83
N ASN A 363 7.53 12.86 17.07
CA ASN A 363 7.19 11.55 16.50
C ASN A 363 5.85 11.02 17.07
N GLN A 364 5.60 11.23 18.36
CA GLN A 364 4.33 10.87 18.99
C GLN A 364 3.17 11.69 18.41
N GLU A 365 3.37 12.99 18.15
CA GLU A 365 2.35 13.85 17.52
C GLU A 365 2.01 13.42 16.09
N MET A 366 2.97 12.82 15.37
CA MET A 366 2.73 12.24 14.04
C MET A 366 1.92 10.95 14.12
N LEU A 367 2.23 10.04 15.06
CA LEU A 367 1.47 8.80 15.25
C LEU A 367 0.02 9.05 15.67
N MET A 368 -0.24 10.10 16.46
CA MET A 368 -1.59 10.49 16.89
C MET A 368 -2.48 10.99 15.74
N LYS A 369 -1.93 11.26 14.55
CA LYS A 369 -2.66 11.72 13.36
C LYS A 369 -3.05 10.58 12.41
N VAL A 370 -2.68 9.34 12.71
CA VAL A 370 -3.01 8.18 11.88
C VAL A 370 -4.48 7.79 12.08
N PRO A 371 -5.33 7.79 11.04
CA PRO A 371 -6.70 7.33 11.16
C PRO A 371 -6.74 5.81 11.38
N LEU A 372 -7.57 5.36 12.33
CA LEU A 372 -7.78 3.95 12.63
C LEU A 372 -9.23 3.55 12.37
N GLU A 373 -9.43 2.31 11.94
CA GLU A 373 -10.78 1.76 11.74
C GLU A 373 -11.35 1.30 13.09
N ILE A 374 -12.55 1.80 13.40
CA ILE A 374 -13.28 1.48 14.63
C ILE A 374 -14.51 0.65 14.25
N SER A 375 -14.63 -0.53 14.84
CA SER A 375 -15.79 -1.42 14.69
C SER A 375 -16.52 -1.58 16.02
N VAL A 376 -17.85 -1.54 16.00
CA VAL A 376 -18.68 -1.78 17.18
C VAL A 376 -19.48 -3.05 16.96
N GLU A 377 -19.34 -4.01 17.87
CA GLU A 377 -20.05 -5.29 17.77
C GLU A 377 -21.04 -5.48 18.92
N ILE A 378 -22.29 -5.80 18.55
CA ILE A 378 -23.39 -6.08 19.47
C ILE A 378 -23.31 -7.52 20.00
N GLY A 379 -22.65 -8.42 19.27
CA GLY A 379 -22.48 -9.83 19.62
C GLY A 379 -22.08 -10.68 18.43
N ARG A 380 -21.65 -11.91 18.69
CA ARG A 380 -21.18 -12.87 17.69
C ARG A 380 -22.03 -14.15 17.73
N THR A 381 -22.04 -14.91 16.64
CA THR A 381 -22.62 -16.26 16.63
C THR A 381 -21.92 -17.11 15.60
N LYS A 382 -21.85 -18.42 15.83
CA LYS A 382 -21.30 -19.39 14.87
C LYS A 382 -22.43 -20.28 14.34
N LYS A 383 -22.52 -20.41 13.03
CA LYS A 383 -23.53 -21.23 12.32
C LYS A 383 -22.85 -22.16 11.33
N LEU A 384 -23.47 -23.30 11.03
CA LEU A 384 -22.99 -24.17 9.96
C LEU A 384 -23.34 -23.53 8.61
N VAL A 385 -22.52 -23.78 7.58
CA VAL A 385 -22.73 -23.23 6.23
C VAL A 385 -24.14 -23.53 5.70
N LYS A 386 -24.67 -24.74 5.97
CA LYS A 386 -26.03 -25.13 5.60
C LYS A 386 -27.09 -24.19 6.20
N ASP A 387 -26.92 -23.76 7.45
CA ASP A 387 -27.88 -22.93 8.17
C ASP A 387 -27.86 -21.49 7.61
N ILE A 388 -26.70 -21.03 7.14
CA ILE A 388 -26.54 -19.71 6.50
C ILE A 388 -27.17 -19.68 5.11
N LEU A 389 -27.03 -20.78 4.34
CA LEU A 389 -27.65 -20.89 3.01
C LEU A 389 -29.18 -20.94 3.06
N GLU A 390 -29.75 -21.30 4.21
CA GLU A 390 -31.19 -21.28 4.47
C GLU A 390 -31.72 -19.89 4.89
N PHE A 391 -30.84 -18.88 5.01
CA PHE A 391 -31.26 -17.53 5.36
C PHE A 391 -32.14 -16.92 4.27
N THR A 392 -33.28 -16.42 4.69
CA THR A 392 -34.23 -15.70 3.85
C THR A 392 -34.61 -14.39 4.53
N GLN A 393 -35.29 -13.51 3.81
CA GLN A 393 -35.79 -12.27 4.41
C GLN A 393 -36.71 -12.60 5.59
N GLY A 394 -36.33 -12.15 6.79
CA GLY A 394 -37.04 -12.46 8.05
C GLY A 394 -36.40 -13.55 8.92
N SER A 395 -35.30 -14.17 8.48
CA SER A 395 -34.53 -15.10 9.33
C SER A 395 -33.98 -14.37 10.57
N LEU A 396 -34.21 -14.96 11.75
CA LEU A 396 -33.70 -14.45 13.03
C LEU A 396 -32.35 -15.08 13.34
N VAL A 397 -31.32 -14.24 13.50
CA VAL A 397 -29.98 -14.67 13.92
C VAL A 397 -29.78 -14.31 15.38
N VAL A 398 -29.61 -15.33 16.22
CA VAL A 398 -29.37 -15.15 17.66
C VAL A 398 -27.86 -15.02 17.92
N LEU A 399 -27.48 -13.95 18.59
CA LEU A 399 -26.11 -13.63 19.03
C LEU A 399 -25.83 -14.22 20.42
N ASP A 400 -24.56 -14.24 20.82
CA ASP A 400 -24.07 -14.74 22.10
C ASP A 400 -24.30 -13.78 23.29
N LYS A 401 -24.50 -12.49 23.03
CA LYS A 401 -24.73 -11.46 24.05
C LYS A 401 -26.20 -11.33 24.46
N MET A 402 -26.42 -11.02 25.74
CA MET A 402 -27.76 -10.78 26.29
C MET A 402 -28.28 -9.37 25.94
N ALA A 403 -29.59 -9.21 25.83
CA ALA A 403 -30.19 -7.90 25.61
C ALA A 403 -29.87 -6.95 26.79
N GLY A 404 -29.32 -5.77 26.47
CA GLY A 404 -28.87 -4.80 27.47
C GLY A 404 -27.42 -4.98 27.94
N GLU A 405 -26.71 -5.98 27.43
CA GLU A 405 -25.27 -6.12 27.61
C GLU A 405 -24.51 -5.05 26.80
N GLN A 406 -23.33 -4.65 27.30
CA GLN A 406 -22.50 -3.64 26.64
C GLN A 406 -21.95 -4.16 25.30
N ALA A 407 -21.93 -3.30 24.30
CA ALA A 407 -21.29 -3.56 23.01
C ALA A 407 -19.77 -3.50 23.15
N ASP A 408 -19.07 -4.29 22.33
CA ASP A 408 -17.60 -4.28 22.29
C ASP A 408 -17.12 -3.30 21.23
N LEU A 409 -16.08 -2.53 21.56
CA LEU A 409 -15.40 -1.60 20.68
C LEU A 409 -14.07 -2.20 20.24
N TYR A 410 -13.92 -2.40 18.95
CA TYR A 410 -12.72 -2.90 18.32
C TYR A 410 -11.99 -1.78 17.56
N VAL A 411 -10.67 -1.76 17.65
CA VAL A 411 -9.80 -0.93 16.83
C VAL A 411 -8.84 -1.87 16.11
N ASN A 412 -8.85 -1.87 14.77
CA ASN A 412 -8.10 -2.83 13.94
C ASN A 412 -8.23 -4.29 14.41
N GLY A 413 -9.43 -4.71 14.83
CA GLY A 413 -9.73 -6.08 15.26
C GLY A 413 -9.39 -6.41 16.72
N GLN A 414 -8.74 -5.51 17.48
CA GLN A 414 -8.50 -5.69 18.92
C GLN A 414 -9.60 -5.02 19.75
N CYS A 415 -10.19 -5.75 20.69
CA CYS A 415 -11.17 -5.16 21.62
C CYS A 415 -10.45 -4.21 22.58
N VAL A 416 -10.78 -2.92 22.50
CA VAL A 416 -10.14 -1.87 23.31
C VAL A 416 -11.06 -1.36 24.41
N ALA A 417 -12.38 -1.43 24.23
CA ALA A 417 -13.34 -0.87 25.17
C ALA A 417 -14.72 -1.56 25.08
N ARG A 418 -15.57 -1.31 26.07
CA ARG A 418 -16.98 -1.71 26.10
C ARG A 418 -17.84 -0.49 26.38
N GLY A 419 -19.06 -0.48 25.85
CA GLY A 419 -19.94 0.68 25.96
C GLY A 419 -21.41 0.39 25.71
N ASP A 420 -22.24 1.34 26.15
CA ASP A 420 -23.68 1.31 25.85
C ASP A 420 -23.92 1.86 24.45
N ILE A 421 -24.76 1.19 23.65
CA ILE A 421 -25.23 1.75 22.39
C ILE A 421 -26.22 2.87 22.68
N VAL A 422 -25.95 4.05 22.11
CA VAL A 422 -26.79 5.25 22.21
C VAL A 422 -27.18 5.70 20.82
N VAL A 423 -28.28 6.42 20.69
CA VAL A 423 -28.69 7.03 19.41
C VAL A 423 -28.39 8.52 19.50
N VAL A 424 -27.65 9.05 18.52
CA VAL A 424 -27.27 10.46 18.42
C VAL A 424 -27.64 10.93 17.01
N GLU A 425 -28.55 11.89 16.92
CA GLU A 425 -28.98 12.50 15.63
C GLU A 425 -29.30 11.45 14.56
N ASP A 426 -30.16 10.49 14.91
CA ASP A 426 -30.60 9.35 14.07
C ASP A 426 -29.51 8.33 13.71
N ASN A 427 -28.29 8.48 14.23
CA ASN A 427 -27.19 7.53 14.06
C ASN A 427 -26.93 6.72 15.33
N PHE A 428 -26.42 5.51 15.18
CA PHE A 428 -25.92 4.73 16.32
C PHE A 428 -24.55 5.27 16.76
N GLY A 429 -24.40 5.51 18.05
CA GLY A 429 -23.15 5.81 18.72
C GLY A 429 -22.89 4.84 19.86
N ILE A 430 -21.68 4.84 20.38
CA ILE A 430 -21.30 4.05 21.55
C ILE A 430 -20.79 4.98 22.65
N ARG A 431 -21.36 4.86 23.85
CA ARG A 431 -20.86 5.53 25.05
C ARG A 431 -19.96 4.56 25.80
N ILE A 432 -18.66 4.80 25.74
CA ILE A 432 -17.65 3.97 26.42
C ILE A 432 -17.90 4.00 27.93
N THR A 433 -18.05 2.82 28.52
CA THR A 433 -18.25 2.60 29.96
C THR A 433 -17.04 1.94 30.61
N ASP A 434 -16.28 1.16 29.85
CA ASP A 434 -15.11 0.43 30.35
C ASP A 434 -14.01 0.34 29.27
N ILE A 435 -12.75 0.40 29.67
CA ILE A 435 -11.58 0.27 28.77
C ILE A 435 -10.87 -1.02 29.14
N VAL A 436 -10.85 -1.97 28.21
CA VAL A 436 -10.37 -3.35 28.46
C VAL A 436 -8.85 -3.40 28.46
N THR A 437 -8.19 -2.56 27.66
CA THR A 437 -6.72 -2.52 27.56
C THR A 437 -6.16 -1.35 28.38
N ARG A 438 -5.75 -1.59 29.63
CA ARG A 438 -5.05 -0.60 30.45
C ARG A 438 -3.52 -0.60 30.30
N ASP A 439 -2.95 -1.58 29.60
CA ASP A 439 -1.50 -1.73 29.40
C ASP A 439 -1.12 -1.54 27.93
N ILE A 440 -1.33 -0.34 27.40
CA ILE A 440 -0.74 0.08 26.11
C ILE A 440 0.55 0.90 26.35
N ASN A 441 1.07 0.92 27.59
CA ASN A 441 2.36 1.54 27.90
C ASN A 441 3.08 0.78 29.05
N PRO A 442 3.99 -0.17 28.77
CA PRO A 442 4.79 -0.84 29.79
C PRO A 442 5.93 0.02 30.36
N GLU A 443 6.11 1.27 29.93
CA GLU A 443 7.12 2.18 30.48
C GLU A 443 6.50 3.43 31.10
N SER A 444 6.13 3.32 32.37
CA SER A 444 6.17 4.42 33.33
C SER A 444 6.21 3.84 34.75
N PRO A 445 7.24 4.14 35.57
CA PRO A 445 7.35 3.68 36.96
C PRO A 445 6.39 4.39 37.93
#